data_AF-A0A0G0WTC8-F1
#
_entry.id   AF-A0A0G0WTC8-F1
#
_cell.length_a   1.000
_cell.length_b   1.000
_cell.length_c   1.000
_cell.angle_alpha   90.00
_cell.angle_beta   90.00
_cell.angle_gamma   90.00
#
_symmetry.space_group_name_H-M   'P 1'
#
loop_
_entity.id
_entity.type
_entity.pdbx_description
1 polymer ?
#
loop_
_entity_poly.entity_id
_entity_poly.type
_entity_poly.pdbx_seq_one_letter_code
_entity_poly.pdbx_strand_id
1 'polypeptide(L)'
;MNLINVVPIARNAPQKEISYFSSGPLPKGAIIFVELKKKKVPALVTLSEDIKTKKAEIKSSSFALKKIKSPEPKIFLAPELVEAAKKAAAFFAAPLGVILKNIIPAKILALEQNIQTKSPENLSKNHHQEIFFQAEKKDRIKYYKNIIREEFAKNKSVFLCLPTGLEMEKSVSLLKQGVEKHTITLHSKLNKKMLLQSLTAISQKTHPVLVIASALFLCLIDADFGTIIIERENSPHYKLKNRPFIDFRVFASRLAEILKIRLLSGDLVPRAETHWEKEQNLISNIDSSPRILTKAENIFVNMREWRGDKFKIIGDELKEMVLDAQKNQEKVLLFVNRRGHSPTTICGDCGRTIICPNCSSPLVLHADKQRKMLCHKCLAMHAAIESCPYCQSWRLQSFGIGIQKTAEELEKIIPGIKISRFDSDAVKTEKQAREFVKKFINQKNGALLTTELFFGYFGEKYSFDRVAVVSADNVLALPDFRANEHLFYTFINLKLTAKKTFLIQTRVPEQPLFEFAIKGNVTGFLNKELESRKKFGYPPLTTLIKITKEDKNSAKLQTEITALASRLKNFSPIEFPSFIAKIKGNYRQNILLKLKPENWPHPQLNEILSGLNPNWKVNVNPDNLL
;
A
#
# COMPACT_ATOMS: atom_id res chain seq x y z
N MET A 1 -31.11 35.22 -5.96
CA MET A 1 -31.05 33.76 -5.80
C MET A 1 -29.87 33.27 -6.63
N ASN A 2 -29.13 32.30 -6.15
CA ASN A 2 -27.92 31.82 -6.82
C ASN A 2 -28.07 30.37 -7.25
N LEU A 3 -27.58 30.05 -8.45
CA LEU A 3 -27.37 28.70 -8.92
C LEU A 3 -26.04 28.20 -8.34
N ILE A 4 -26.11 27.10 -7.61
CA ILE A 4 -24.94 26.50 -6.94
C ILE A 4 -24.71 25.12 -7.54
N ASN A 5 -23.53 24.91 -8.13
CA ASN A 5 -23.10 23.56 -8.47
C ASN A 5 -22.30 22.98 -7.32
N VAL A 6 -22.59 21.72 -7.01
CA VAL A 6 -21.91 20.99 -5.96
C VAL A 6 -21.47 19.60 -6.40
N VAL A 7 -20.41 19.13 -5.78
CA VAL A 7 -19.94 17.74 -5.87
C VAL A 7 -20.23 17.03 -4.55
N PRO A 8 -21.22 16.11 -4.50
CA PRO A 8 -21.53 15.38 -3.28
C PRO A 8 -20.37 14.48 -2.83
N ILE A 9 -19.99 14.58 -1.56
CA ILE A 9 -18.91 13.80 -0.95
C ILE A 9 -19.51 12.54 -0.34
N ALA A 10 -19.58 11.47 -1.13
CA ALA A 10 -20.25 10.23 -0.76
C ALA A 10 -19.56 8.99 -1.35
N ARG A 11 -19.88 7.80 -0.83
CA ARG A 11 -19.31 6.52 -1.33
C ARG A 11 -19.70 6.26 -2.79
N ASN A 12 -20.92 6.65 -3.13
CA ASN A 12 -21.52 6.51 -4.45
C ASN A 12 -21.85 7.91 -4.98
N ALA A 13 -20.85 8.82 -4.92
CA ALA A 13 -21.00 10.15 -5.47
C ALA A 13 -21.26 10.07 -6.98
N PRO A 14 -22.12 10.95 -7.53
CA PRO A 14 -22.29 11.05 -8.98
C PRO A 14 -20.98 11.48 -9.64
N GLN A 15 -20.83 11.14 -10.92
CA GLN A 15 -19.71 11.58 -11.73
C GLN A 15 -19.82 13.06 -12.09
N LYS A 16 -21.05 13.54 -12.34
CA LYS A 16 -21.35 14.93 -12.68
C LYS A 16 -21.70 15.73 -11.43
N GLU A 17 -21.46 17.03 -11.51
CA GLU A 17 -21.93 18.01 -10.54
C GLU A 17 -23.46 18.02 -10.49
N ILE A 18 -24.03 18.40 -9.33
CA ILE A 18 -25.46 18.59 -9.16
C ILE A 18 -25.72 20.06 -8.90
N SER A 19 -26.71 20.62 -9.57
CA SER A 19 -27.13 22.01 -9.37
C SER A 19 -28.25 22.12 -8.34
N TYR A 20 -28.16 23.12 -7.48
CA TYR A 20 -29.16 23.51 -6.48
C TYR A 20 -29.37 25.03 -6.54
N PHE A 21 -30.39 25.54 -5.84
CA PHE A 21 -30.52 26.97 -5.62
C PHE A 21 -30.30 27.36 -4.15
N SER A 22 -29.70 28.53 -3.94
CA SER A 22 -29.50 29.16 -2.62
C SER A 22 -30.10 30.57 -2.60
N SER A 23 -30.51 31.03 -1.42
CA SER A 23 -30.96 32.41 -1.21
C SER A 23 -29.82 33.41 -1.43
N GLY A 24 -28.62 33.10 -0.94
CA GLY A 24 -27.40 33.90 -1.08
C GLY A 24 -26.28 33.16 -1.82
N PRO A 25 -25.20 33.86 -2.19
CA PRO A 25 -24.04 33.24 -2.83
C PRO A 25 -23.34 32.29 -1.86
N LEU A 26 -22.73 31.23 -2.39
CA LEU A 26 -21.91 30.31 -1.61
C LEU A 26 -20.49 30.27 -2.17
N PRO A 27 -19.47 30.44 -1.33
CA PRO A 27 -18.11 30.54 -1.83
C PRO A 27 -17.62 29.18 -2.37
N LYS A 28 -16.91 29.24 -3.49
CA LYS A 28 -16.24 28.08 -4.09
C LYS A 28 -15.23 27.50 -3.09
N GLY A 29 -15.12 26.18 -3.02
CA GLY A 29 -14.27 25.50 -2.04
C GLY A 29 -14.94 25.22 -0.69
N ALA A 30 -16.10 25.82 -0.43
CA ALA A 30 -16.87 25.51 0.78
C ALA A 30 -17.48 24.11 0.73
N ILE A 31 -17.49 23.44 1.88
CA ILE A 31 -18.27 22.23 2.11
C ILE A 31 -19.57 22.61 2.81
N ILE A 32 -20.68 22.32 2.15
CA ILE A 32 -22.04 22.51 2.66
C ILE A 32 -22.75 21.16 2.77
N PHE A 33 -23.93 21.13 3.38
CA PHE A 33 -24.77 19.95 3.39
C PHE A 33 -25.94 20.10 2.42
N VAL A 34 -26.09 19.12 1.52
CA VAL A 34 -27.19 19.06 0.55
C VAL A 34 -28.01 17.78 0.72
N GLU A 35 -29.23 17.77 0.22
CA GLU A 35 -30.08 16.57 0.20
C GLU A 35 -29.88 15.79 -1.10
N LEU A 36 -29.39 14.55 -0.99
CA LEU A 36 -29.22 13.60 -2.08
C LEU A 36 -29.99 12.32 -1.77
N LYS A 37 -30.98 11.97 -2.60
CA LYS A 37 -31.87 10.80 -2.40
C LYS A 37 -32.44 10.72 -0.96
N LYS A 38 -33.00 11.83 -0.46
CA LYS A 38 -33.56 11.97 0.90
C LYS A 38 -32.55 11.86 2.06
N LYS A 39 -31.24 11.85 1.77
CA LYS A 39 -30.19 11.86 2.80
C LYS A 39 -29.39 13.16 2.76
N LYS A 40 -29.07 13.69 3.94
CA LYS A 40 -28.18 14.84 4.08
C LYS A 40 -26.74 14.38 3.88
N VAL A 41 -26.03 14.95 2.90
CA VAL A 41 -24.64 14.59 2.58
C VAL A 41 -23.78 15.85 2.46
N PRO A 42 -22.50 15.81 2.89
CA PRO A 42 -21.58 16.91 2.63
C PRO A 42 -21.32 17.02 1.12
N ALA A 43 -21.15 18.24 0.61
CA ALA A 43 -20.89 18.51 -0.80
C ALA A 43 -19.98 19.73 -0.94
N LEU A 44 -19.03 19.64 -1.87
CA LEU A 44 -18.12 20.72 -2.22
C LEU A 44 -18.81 21.69 -3.20
N VAL A 45 -18.80 22.98 -2.90
CA VAL A 45 -19.26 24.02 -3.83
C VAL A 45 -18.19 24.27 -4.90
N THR A 46 -18.55 24.07 -6.16
CA THR A 46 -17.64 24.27 -7.32
C THR A 46 -17.93 25.56 -8.07
N LEU A 47 -19.17 26.04 -8.03
CA LEU A 47 -19.65 27.23 -8.72
C LEU A 47 -20.81 27.87 -7.95
N SER A 48 -20.87 29.20 -7.95
CA SER A 48 -21.96 30.00 -7.40
C SER A 48 -22.17 31.24 -8.27
N GLU A 49 -23.31 31.29 -8.96
CA GLU A 49 -23.66 32.36 -9.93
C GLU A 49 -25.07 32.90 -9.68
N ASP A 50 -25.32 34.19 -9.96
CA ASP A 50 -26.67 34.77 -9.86
C ASP A 50 -27.58 34.20 -10.96
N ILE A 51 -28.75 33.70 -10.59
CA ILE A 51 -29.74 33.14 -11.53
C ILE A 51 -30.16 34.14 -12.61
N LYS A 52 -30.05 35.45 -12.38
CA LYS A 52 -30.35 36.48 -13.39
C LYS A 52 -29.58 36.28 -14.69
N THR A 53 -28.38 35.70 -14.65
CA THR A 53 -27.53 35.49 -15.84
C THR A 53 -27.89 34.23 -16.65
N LYS A 54 -28.70 33.30 -16.10
CA LYS A 54 -29.04 32.00 -16.73
C LYS A 54 -30.56 31.68 -16.75
N LYS A 55 -31.42 32.70 -16.69
CA LYS A 55 -32.89 32.51 -16.66
C LYS A 55 -33.45 31.67 -17.83
N ALA A 56 -32.87 31.77 -19.02
CA ALA A 56 -33.32 31.04 -20.21
C ALA A 56 -32.98 29.53 -20.16
N GLU A 57 -31.78 29.18 -19.67
CA GLU A 57 -31.33 27.78 -19.52
C GLU A 57 -32.08 27.05 -18.40
N ILE A 58 -32.43 27.75 -17.31
CA ILE A 58 -33.16 27.13 -16.19
C ILE A 58 -34.63 26.88 -16.54
N LYS A 59 -35.26 27.76 -17.33
CA LYS A 59 -36.66 27.57 -17.80
C LYS A 59 -36.81 26.45 -18.81
N SER A 60 -35.76 26.14 -19.57
CA SER A 60 -35.74 25.05 -20.57
C SER A 60 -35.27 23.71 -19.99
N SER A 61 -34.86 23.68 -18.72
CA SER A 61 -34.39 22.47 -18.05
C SER A 61 -35.52 21.49 -17.73
N SER A 62 -35.30 20.20 -17.99
CA SER A 62 -36.26 19.12 -17.73
C SER A 62 -36.31 18.65 -16.26
N PHE A 63 -35.63 19.36 -15.33
CA PHE A 63 -35.54 18.96 -13.92
C PHE A 63 -35.75 20.12 -12.94
N ALA A 64 -36.43 19.83 -11.82
CA ALA A 64 -36.68 20.80 -10.76
C ALA A 64 -35.46 20.95 -9.82
N LEU A 65 -34.97 22.19 -9.66
CA LEU A 65 -33.89 22.51 -8.72
C LEU A 65 -34.38 22.49 -7.27
N LYS A 66 -33.62 21.84 -6.38
CA LYS A 66 -33.91 21.84 -4.93
C LYS A 66 -33.28 23.05 -4.23
N LYS A 67 -33.95 23.57 -3.20
CA LYS A 67 -33.42 24.62 -2.30
C LYS A 67 -32.41 24.04 -1.31
N ILE A 68 -31.29 24.73 -1.12
CA ILE A 68 -30.39 24.51 0.03
C ILE A 68 -31.01 25.17 1.26
N LYS A 69 -31.44 24.36 2.24
CA LYS A 69 -32.14 24.85 3.45
C LYS A 69 -31.22 25.42 4.53
N SER A 70 -29.95 25.03 4.56
CA SER A 70 -28.98 25.44 5.60
C SER A 70 -27.62 25.69 4.93
N PRO A 71 -27.37 26.93 4.48
CA PRO A 71 -26.23 27.28 3.62
C PRO A 71 -24.90 27.43 4.35
N GLU A 72 -24.86 27.36 5.68
CA GLU A 72 -23.65 27.70 6.45
C GLU A 72 -22.46 26.83 6.02
N PRO A 73 -21.44 27.43 5.40
CA PRO A 73 -20.26 26.71 4.96
C PRO A 73 -19.44 26.32 6.19
N LYS A 74 -19.20 25.03 6.38
CA LYS A 74 -18.59 24.50 7.61
C LYS A 74 -17.08 24.31 7.50
N ILE A 75 -16.60 24.07 6.28
CA ILE A 75 -15.20 23.78 6.00
C ILE A 75 -14.88 24.47 4.69
N PHE A 76 -13.74 25.16 4.62
CA PHE A 76 -13.20 25.68 3.37
C PHE A 76 -11.98 24.87 2.99
N LEU A 77 -12.01 24.32 1.78
CA LEU A 77 -10.85 23.70 1.16
C LEU A 77 -10.13 24.74 0.30
N ALA A 78 -8.82 24.83 0.49
CA ALA A 78 -7.96 25.64 -0.35
C ALA A 78 -8.09 25.20 -1.84
N PRO A 79 -8.07 26.14 -2.81
CA PRO A 79 -8.15 25.82 -4.22
C PRO A 79 -7.12 24.77 -4.66
N GLU A 80 -5.91 24.82 -4.10
CA GLU A 80 -4.81 23.90 -4.37
C GLU A 80 -5.16 22.46 -3.96
N LEU A 81 -5.80 22.30 -2.81
CA LEU A 81 -6.26 20.99 -2.34
C LEU A 81 -7.39 20.44 -3.22
N VAL A 82 -8.31 21.31 -3.65
CA VAL A 82 -9.37 20.92 -4.60
C VAL A 82 -8.77 20.50 -5.93
N GLU A 83 -7.75 21.21 -6.42
CA GLU A 83 -7.04 20.87 -7.65
C GLU A 83 -6.25 19.56 -7.53
N ALA A 84 -5.56 19.34 -6.41
CA ALA A 84 -4.91 18.06 -6.12
C ALA A 84 -5.91 16.90 -6.09
N ALA A 85 -7.10 17.12 -5.50
CA ALA A 85 -8.18 16.14 -5.47
C ALA A 85 -8.75 15.85 -6.87
N LYS A 86 -8.83 16.86 -7.76
CA LYS A 86 -9.22 16.67 -9.17
C LYS A 86 -8.17 15.89 -9.96
N LYS A 87 -6.88 16.23 -9.83
CA LYS A 87 -5.78 15.46 -10.43
C LYS A 87 -5.80 14.00 -9.95
N ALA A 88 -6.06 13.77 -8.66
CA ALA A 88 -6.22 12.43 -8.11
C ALA A 88 -7.48 11.71 -8.62
N ALA A 89 -8.61 12.41 -8.79
CA ALA A 89 -9.83 11.85 -9.38
C ALA A 89 -9.60 11.37 -10.80
N ALA A 90 -8.90 12.16 -11.61
CA ALA A 90 -8.43 11.73 -12.92
C ALA A 90 -7.49 10.52 -12.79
N PHE A 91 -6.40 10.62 -12.02
CA PHE A 91 -5.41 9.55 -11.96
C PHE A 91 -5.97 8.20 -11.47
N PHE A 92 -6.89 8.19 -10.49
CA PHE A 92 -7.47 6.96 -9.94
C PHE A 92 -8.79 6.55 -10.62
N ALA A 93 -9.19 7.23 -11.70
CA ALA A 93 -10.41 6.96 -12.46
C ALA A 93 -11.66 6.88 -11.55
N ALA A 94 -11.82 7.86 -10.65
CA ALA A 94 -12.91 7.87 -9.68
C ALA A 94 -13.56 9.26 -9.60
N PRO A 95 -14.88 9.35 -9.34
CA PRO A 95 -15.53 10.64 -9.17
C PRO A 95 -14.88 11.48 -8.05
N LEU A 96 -14.77 12.79 -8.25
CA LEU A 96 -14.15 13.72 -7.30
C LEU A 96 -14.74 13.60 -5.89
N GLY A 97 -16.07 13.45 -5.77
CA GLY A 97 -16.73 13.26 -4.48
C GLY A 97 -16.32 11.98 -3.73
N VAL A 98 -15.95 10.93 -4.47
CA VAL A 98 -15.42 9.68 -3.87
C VAL A 98 -13.98 9.88 -3.42
N ILE A 99 -13.16 10.63 -4.17
CA ILE A 99 -11.80 11.00 -3.76
C ILE A 99 -11.83 11.85 -2.49
N LEU A 100 -12.57 12.95 -2.49
CA LEU A 100 -12.73 13.86 -1.34
C LEU A 100 -13.13 13.10 -0.07
N LYS A 101 -14.06 12.14 -0.20
CA LYS A 101 -14.50 11.31 0.92
C LYS A 101 -13.38 10.48 1.55
N ASN A 102 -12.40 10.06 0.75
CA ASN A 102 -11.33 9.17 1.19
C ASN A 102 -10.04 9.92 1.56
N ILE A 103 -9.85 11.15 1.08
CA ILE A 103 -8.72 12.01 1.48
C ILE A 103 -9.07 12.94 2.64
N ILE A 104 -10.35 13.15 2.96
CA ILE A 104 -10.80 13.94 4.12
C ILE A 104 -11.39 13.00 5.18
N PRO A 105 -10.83 12.95 6.40
CA PRO A 105 -11.38 12.16 7.49
C PRO A 105 -12.87 12.44 7.74
N ALA A 106 -13.67 11.38 7.88
CA ALA A 106 -15.11 11.51 8.14
C ALA A 106 -15.42 12.33 9.40
N LYS A 107 -14.54 12.27 10.41
CA LYS A 107 -14.66 13.07 11.63
C LYS A 107 -14.53 14.57 11.35
N ILE A 108 -13.72 14.97 10.36
CA ILE A 108 -13.55 16.36 9.90
C ILE A 108 -14.82 16.80 9.16
N LEU A 109 -15.30 15.99 8.21
CA LEU A 109 -16.54 16.29 7.46
C LEU A 109 -17.80 16.39 8.34
N ALA A 110 -17.76 15.82 9.54
CA ALA A 110 -18.85 15.87 10.51
C ALA A 110 -18.73 17.02 11.52
N LEU A 111 -17.70 17.86 11.42
CA LEU A 111 -17.55 19.01 12.31
C LEU A 111 -18.54 20.12 11.94
N GLU A 112 -18.94 20.86 12.96
CA GLU A 112 -19.89 21.98 12.84
C GLU A 112 -19.20 23.33 12.98
N GLN A 113 -17.92 23.34 13.35
CA GLN A 113 -17.10 24.53 13.50
C GLN A 113 -16.41 24.89 12.19
N ASN A 114 -16.24 26.18 11.94
CA ASN A 114 -15.53 26.70 10.77
C ASN A 114 -14.05 26.33 10.82
N ILE A 115 -13.62 25.48 9.89
CA ILE A 115 -12.21 25.20 9.64
C ILE A 115 -11.83 25.81 8.30
N GLN A 116 -10.84 26.71 8.33
CA GLN A 116 -10.27 27.34 7.16
C GLN A 116 -8.84 26.88 6.94
N THR A 117 -8.56 26.36 5.74
CA THR A 117 -7.20 26.19 5.23
C THR A 117 -6.80 27.44 4.47
N LYS A 118 -5.58 27.93 4.69
CA LYS A 118 -5.09 29.14 4.02
C LYS A 118 -4.67 28.83 2.58
N SER A 119 -5.05 29.69 1.65
CA SER A 119 -4.49 29.68 0.28
C SER A 119 -3.20 30.53 0.27
N PRO A 120 -2.21 30.19 -0.55
CA PRO A 120 -1.00 30.99 -0.68
C PRO A 120 -1.32 32.36 -1.30
N GLU A 121 -1.01 33.45 -0.60
CA GLU A 121 -1.15 34.82 -1.13
C GLU A 121 -0.20 35.04 -2.33
N ASN A 122 0.97 34.41 -2.28
CA ASN A 122 1.91 34.26 -3.39
C ASN A 122 2.53 32.86 -3.31
N LEU A 123 2.38 32.06 -4.37
CA LEU A 123 3.14 30.82 -4.50
C LEU A 123 4.63 31.20 -4.47
N SER A 124 5.38 30.64 -3.50
CA SER A 124 6.78 30.99 -3.32
C SER A 124 7.56 30.81 -4.64
N LYS A 125 8.60 31.62 -4.86
CA LYS A 125 9.53 31.44 -5.98
C LYS A 125 10.35 30.13 -5.87
N ASN A 126 10.21 29.36 -4.80
CA ASN A 126 10.90 28.09 -4.67
C ASN A 126 10.38 27.11 -5.74
N HIS A 127 11.32 26.39 -6.33
CA HIS A 127 10.99 25.28 -7.21
C HIS A 127 10.53 24.09 -6.37
N HIS A 128 9.44 23.45 -6.81
CA HIS A 128 9.06 22.14 -6.29
C HIS A 128 10.24 21.18 -6.45
N GLN A 129 10.56 20.45 -5.39
CA GLN A 129 11.64 19.47 -5.38
C GLN A 129 11.12 18.16 -4.78
N GLU A 130 11.29 17.08 -5.52
CA GLU A 130 11.10 15.72 -4.99
C GLU A 130 12.47 15.10 -4.69
N ILE A 131 12.62 14.61 -3.47
CA ILE A 131 13.85 14.01 -2.97
C ILE A 131 13.53 12.63 -2.40
N PHE A 132 14.31 11.62 -2.77
CA PHE A 132 14.33 10.34 -2.09
C PHE A 132 15.57 10.20 -1.20
N PHE A 133 15.38 9.89 0.08
CA PHE A 133 16.46 9.62 1.01
C PHE A 133 16.57 8.11 1.30
N GLN A 134 17.54 7.47 0.66
CA GLN A 134 17.85 6.06 0.86
C GLN A 134 18.83 5.88 2.03
N ALA A 135 18.29 5.59 3.22
CA ALA A 135 19.11 5.40 4.42
C ALA A 135 18.42 4.50 5.43
N GLU A 136 19.16 4.00 6.43
CA GLU A 136 18.53 3.38 7.60
C GLU A 136 17.70 4.39 8.39
N LYS A 137 16.67 3.91 9.08
CA LYS A 137 15.73 4.80 9.75
C LYS A 137 16.39 5.72 10.77
N LYS A 138 17.42 5.27 11.49
CA LYS A 138 18.14 6.11 12.46
C LYS A 138 18.69 7.38 11.80
N ASP A 139 19.24 7.25 10.59
CA ASP A 139 19.82 8.37 9.87
C ASP A 139 18.75 9.20 9.16
N ARG A 140 17.68 8.58 8.65
CA ARG A 140 16.46 9.27 8.20
C ARG A 140 15.89 10.19 9.27
N ILE A 141 15.72 9.70 10.50
CA ILE A 141 15.20 10.49 11.62
C ILE A 141 16.11 11.69 11.95
N LYS A 142 17.45 11.53 11.92
CA LYS A 142 18.37 12.66 12.14
C LYS A 142 18.22 13.70 11.03
N TYR A 143 18.17 13.25 9.78
CA TYR A 143 18.00 14.14 8.64
C TYR A 143 16.67 14.89 8.69
N TYR A 144 15.57 14.20 8.99
CA TYR A 144 14.25 14.83 9.15
C TYR A 144 14.26 15.90 10.24
N LYS A 145 14.97 15.70 11.37
CA LYS A 145 15.12 16.75 12.38
C LYS A 145 15.83 17.99 11.85
N ASN A 146 16.83 17.82 10.99
CA ASN A 146 17.51 18.95 10.36
C ASN A 146 16.58 19.69 9.40
N ILE A 147 15.83 18.95 8.58
CA ILE A 147 14.78 19.50 7.70
C ILE A 147 13.72 20.27 8.50
N ILE A 148 13.26 19.72 9.63
CA ILE A 148 12.27 20.38 10.50
C ILE A 148 12.82 21.71 11.02
N ARG A 149 14.08 21.74 11.49
CA ARG A 149 14.71 22.98 11.97
C ARG A 149 14.91 24.00 10.84
N GLU A 150 15.31 23.54 9.66
CA GLU A 150 15.48 24.37 8.47
C GLU A 150 14.16 25.07 8.09
N GLU A 151 13.05 24.31 8.03
CA GLU A 151 11.74 24.86 7.70
C GLU A 151 11.22 25.80 8.80
N PHE A 152 11.44 25.45 10.07
CA PHE A 152 11.04 26.32 11.18
C PHE A 152 11.80 27.66 11.16
N ALA A 153 13.08 27.66 10.79
CA ALA A 153 13.86 28.88 10.60
C ALA A 153 13.33 29.74 9.43
N LYS A 154 12.71 29.12 8.43
CA LYS A 154 12.01 29.78 7.32
C LYS A 154 10.55 30.15 7.66
N ASN A 155 10.13 29.99 8.91
CA ASN A 155 8.75 30.17 9.38
C ASN A 155 7.74 29.28 8.60
N LYS A 156 8.16 28.07 8.23
CA LYS A 156 7.36 27.08 7.50
C LYS A 156 7.12 25.83 8.32
N SER A 157 5.92 25.29 8.17
CA SER A 157 5.47 24.04 8.79
C SER A 157 5.95 22.80 8.03
N VAL A 158 6.04 21.68 8.73
CA VAL A 158 6.40 20.37 8.14
C VAL A 158 5.31 19.35 8.40
N PHE A 159 4.92 18.63 7.36
CA PHE A 159 3.99 17.50 7.47
C PHE A 159 4.75 16.18 7.29
N LEU A 160 4.81 15.35 8.34
CA LEU A 160 5.47 14.05 8.30
C LEU A 160 4.43 12.92 8.34
N CYS A 161 4.33 12.20 7.23
CA CYS A 161 3.46 11.05 7.07
C CYS A 161 4.15 9.77 7.56
N LEU A 162 3.45 8.98 8.37
CA LEU A 162 3.80 7.60 8.69
C LEU A 162 2.69 6.65 8.23
N PRO A 163 3.03 5.41 7.85
CA PRO A 163 2.07 4.51 7.21
C PRO A 163 1.03 3.95 8.18
N THR A 164 1.38 3.76 9.45
CA THR A 164 0.47 3.18 10.46
C THR A 164 0.52 3.91 11.80
N GLY A 165 -0.55 3.81 12.58
CA GLY A 165 -0.62 4.44 13.90
C GLY A 165 0.41 3.90 14.90
N LEU A 166 0.76 2.62 14.82
CA LEU A 166 1.79 2.01 15.70
C LEU A 166 3.18 2.57 15.39
N GLU A 167 3.50 2.79 14.12
CA GLU A 167 4.77 3.38 13.71
C GLU A 167 4.85 4.86 14.07
N MET A 168 3.71 5.54 14.02
CA MET A 168 3.57 6.90 14.51
C MET A 168 3.87 7.00 16.01
N GLU A 169 3.24 6.17 16.85
CA GLU A 169 3.51 6.12 18.30
C GLU A 169 5.02 5.96 18.60
N LYS A 170 5.70 5.07 17.87
CA LYS A 170 7.15 4.83 18.02
C LYS A 170 7.99 6.03 17.58
N SER A 171 7.68 6.63 16.44
CA SER A 171 8.53 7.64 15.80
C SER A 171 8.32 9.05 16.37
N VAL A 172 7.14 9.37 16.89
CA VAL A 172 6.84 10.67 17.54
C VAL A 172 7.83 10.96 18.65
N SER A 173 8.15 9.97 19.48
CA SER A 173 9.09 10.13 20.60
C SER A 173 10.49 10.58 20.16
N LEU A 174 10.92 10.14 18.98
CA LEU A 174 12.21 10.48 18.41
C LEU A 174 12.16 11.83 17.70
N LEU A 175 11.12 12.09 16.91
CA LEU A 175 11.01 13.26 16.02
C LEU A 175 10.73 14.57 16.77
N LYS A 176 9.97 14.52 17.87
CA LYS A 176 9.56 15.73 18.59
C LYS A 176 10.68 16.42 19.37
N GLN A 177 11.84 15.77 19.53
CA GLN A 177 12.94 16.25 20.37
C GLN A 177 13.44 17.63 19.91
N GLY A 178 13.26 18.65 20.75
CA GLY A 178 13.63 20.06 20.50
C GLY A 178 12.53 20.91 19.85
N VAL A 179 11.37 20.35 19.52
CA VAL A 179 10.19 21.05 18.97
C VAL A 179 8.88 20.57 19.61
N GLU A 180 8.96 20.10 20.86
CA GLU A 180 7.87 19.39 21.54
C GLU A 180 6.59 20.23 21.63
N LYS A 181 6.73 21.52 21.95
CA LYS A 181 5.61 22.46 22.10
C LYS A 181 4.90 22.76 20.77
N HIS A 182 5.56 22.51 19.64
CA HIS A 182 5.06 22.79 18.30
C HIS A 182 4.79 21.50 17.50
N THR A 183 4.72 20.35 18.17
CA THR A 183 4.43 19.07 17.52
C THR A 183 2.97 18.67 17.71
N ILE A 184 2.27 18.41 16.62
CA ILE A 184 0.86 17.97 16.60
C ILE A 184 0.81 16.57 16.01
N THR A 185 0.09 15.65 16.65
CA THR A 185 -0.06 14.26 16.19
C THR A 185 -1.48 13.98 15.75
N LEU A 186 -1.66 13.40 14.55
CA LEU A 186 -2.98 13.15 13.98
C LEU A 186 -3.14 11.71 13.50
N HIS A 187 -4.11 11.00 14.11
CA HIS A 187 -4.43 9.63 13.76
C HIS A 187 -5.92 9.33 13.90
N SER A 188 -6.36 8.25 13.27
CA SER A 188 -7.78 7.86 13.21
C SER A 188 -8.45 7.63 14.57
N LYS A 189 -7.66 7.29 15.62
CA LYS A 189 -8.18 7.01 16.98
C LYS A 189 -8.45 8.28 17.81
N LEU A 190 -8.07 9.48 17.37
CA LEU A 190 -8.36 10.72 18.11
C LEU A 190 -9.87 10.91 18.30
N ASN A 191 -10.29 11.29 19.51
CA ASN A 191 -11.68 11.65 19.76
C ASN A 191 -12.02 13.02 19.12
N LYS A 192 -13.32 13.37 19.04
CA LYS A 192 -13.77 14.60 18.38
C LYS A 192 -13.15 15.87 19.02
N LYS A 193 -13.03 15.91 20.35
CA LYS A 193 -12.47 17.05 21.09
C LYS A 193 -10.98 17.28 20.79
N MET A 194 -10.17 16.23 20.87
CA MET A 194 -8.73 16.29 20.59
C MET A 194 -8.44 16.60 19.12
N LEU A 195 -9.24 16.04 18.21
CA LEU A 195 -9.15 16.36 16.80
C LEU A 195 -9.43 17.85 16.57
N LEU A 196 -10.51 18.38 17.15
CA LEU A 196 -10.83 19.80 17.06
C LEU A 196 -9.70 20.69 17.60
N GLN A 197 -9.19 20.39 18.79
CA GLN A 197 -8.05 21.13 19.36
C GLN A 197 -6.83 21.13 18.43
N SER A 198 -6.52 19.98 17.82
CA SER A 198 -5.41 19.85 16.88
C SER A 198 -5.63 20.65 15.60
N LEU A 199 -6.85 20.65 15.05
CA LEU A 199 -7.20 21.42 13.86
C LEU A 199 -7.16 22.93 14.11
N THR A 200 -7.66 23.38 15.27
CA THR A 200 -7.56 24.78 15.69
C THR A 200 -6.09 25.19 15.83
N ALA A 201 -5.26 24.36 16.45
CA ALA A 201 -3.83 24.63 16.58
C ALA A 201 -3.09 24.73 15.23
N ILE A 202 -3.50 23.95 14.22
CA ILE A 202 -2.92 24.03 12.86
C ILE A 202 -3.43 25.27 12.10
N SER A 203 -4.71 25.62 12.24
CA SER A 203 -5.33 26.73 11.51
C SER A 203 -4.92 28.09 12.09
N GLN A 204 -4.86 28.20 13.42
CA GLN A 204 -4.54 29.43 14.17
C GLN A 204 -3.08 29.49 14.62
N LYS A 205 -2.20 28.75 13.95
CA LYS A 205 -0.76 28.72 14.27
C LYS A 205 -0.13 30.10 14.10
N THR A 206 0.54 30.58 15.15
CA THR A 206 1.40 31.78 15.12
C THR A 206 2.88 31.43 14.93
N HIS A 207 3.24 30.17 15.16
CA HIS A 207 4.57 29.59 14.98
C HIS A 207 4.48 28.34 14.08
N PRO A 208 5.57 27.99 13.36
CA PRO A 208 5.57 26.79 12.54
C PRO A 208 5.37 25.55 13.40
N VAL A 209 4.57 24.62 12.89
CA VAL A 209 4.25 23.35 13.55
C VAL A 209 4.78 22.16 12.76
N LEU A 210 5.17 21.12 13.49
CA LEU A 210 5.45 19.79 12.98
C LEU A 210 4.19 18.94 13.13
N VAL A 211 3.56 18.58 12.02
CA VAL A 211 2.41 17.68 12.00
C VAL A 211 2.89 16.27 11.70
N ILE A 212 2.78 15.35 12.66
CA ILE A 212 3.08 13.93 12.46
C ILE A 212 1.75 13.19 12.34
N ALA A 213 1.47 12.61 11.18
CA ALA A 213 0.14 12.09 10.89
C ALA A 213 0.12 10.86 9.98
N SER A 214 -1.02 10.17 9.92
CA SER A 214 -1.31 9.27 8.80
C SER A 214 -1.61 10.07 7.54
N ALA A 215 -1.38 9.47 6.36
CA ALA A 215 -1.59 10.13 5.07
C ALA A 215 -3.02 10.66 4.80
N LEU A 216 -4.03 10.17 5.53
CA LEU A 216 -5.39 10.71 5.51
C LEU A 216 -5.49 12.19 5.92
N PHE A 217 -4.49 12.73 6.61
CA PHE A 217 -4.49 14.12 7.05
C PHE A 217 -3.71 15.06 6.12
N LEU A 218 -3.23 14.57 4.97
CA LEU A 218 -2.60 15.41 3.93
C LEU A 218 -3.53 16.56 3.49
N CYS A 219 -4.84 16.41 3.64
CA CYS A 219 -5.83 17.46 3.38
C CYS A 219 -5.73 18.69 4.30
N LEU A 220 -4.87 18.66 5.32
CA LEU A 220 -4.65 19.79 6.24
C LEU A 220 -3.44 20.65 5.86
N ILE A 221 -2.70 20.25 4.83
CA ILE A 221 -1.57 21.01 4.34
C ILE A 221 -2.12 22.27 3.65
N ASP A 222 -1.59 23.41 4.06
CA ASP A 222 -1.90 24.73 3.52
C ASP A 222 -0.60 25.47 3.13
N ALA A 223 -0.72 26.73 2.73
CA ALA A 223 0.39 27.56 2.27
C ALA A 223 1.52 27.79 3.29
N ASP A 224 1.25 27.55 4.57
CA ASP A 224 2.25 27.73 5.63
C ASP A 224 3.22 26.53 5.70
N PHE A 225 2.93 25.42 5.02
CA PHE A 225 3.84 24.27 4.96
C PHE A 225 4.92 24.48 3.91
N GLY A 226 6.15 24.05 4.21
CA GLY A 226 7.28 24.10 3.27
C GLY A 226 7.79 22.72 2.85
N THR A 227 7.47 21.67 3.62
CA THR A 227 7.89 20.29 3.30
C THR A 227 6.84 19.25 3.69
N ILE A 228 6.62 18.28 2.81
CA ILE A 228 5.95 17.00 3.09
C ILE A 228 7.02 15.91 3.19
N ILE A 229 7.01 15.12 4.26
CA ILE A 229 7.89 13.96 4.46
C ILE A 229 7.03 12.69 4.40
N ILE A 230 7.40 11.71 3.56
CA ILE A 230 6.80 10.37 3.51
C ILE A 230 7.81 9.35 4.04
N GLU A 231 7.59 8.86 5.25
CA GLU A 231 8.48 7.89 5.89
C GLU A 231 8.04 6.45 5.60
N ARG A 232 9.01 5.56 5.33
CA ARG A 232 8.77 4.19 4.85
C ARG A 232 7.92 4.16 3.58
N GLU A 233 8.42 4.86 2.57
CA GLU A 233 7.80 5.03 1.26
C GLU A 233 7.34 3.70 0.62
N ASN A 234 8.05 2.59 0.84
CA ASN A 234 7.71 1.28 0.30
C ASN A 234 6.60 0.55 1.09
N SER A 235 6.08 1.14 2.15
CA SER A 235 4.99 0.54 2.92
C SER A 235 3.71 0.39 2.08
N PRO A 236 3.09 -0.80 2.04
CA PRO A 236 1.83 -1.01 1.32
C PRO A 236 0.64 -0.28 1.97
N HIS A 237 0.80 0.21 3.20
CA HIS A 237 -0.24 0.91 3.95
C HIS A 237 -0.54 2.33 3.45
N TYR A 238 0.28 2.86 2.54
CA TYR A 238 -0.02 4.12 1.83
C TYR A 238 -1.08 3.97 0.74
N LYS A 239 -1.43 2.75 0.34
CA LYS A 239 -2.47 2.49 -0.65
C LYS A 239 -3.74 1.93 -0.03
N LEU A 240 -4.89 2.50 -0.38
CA LEU A 240 -6.18 2.00 0.06
C LEU A 240 -6.49 0.63 -0.56
N LYS A 241 -6.93 -0.32 0.26
CA LYS A 241 -7.33 -1.66 -0.18
C LYS A 241 -8.74 -1.72 -0.80
N ASN A 242 -9.48 -0.63 -0.74
CA ASN A 242 -10.86 -0.51 -1.22
C ASN A 242 -10.98 0.64 -2.20
N ARG A 243 -12.03 0.62 -3.04
CA ARG A 243 -12.35 1.71 -3.97
C ARG A 243 -12.32 3.07 -3.24
N PRO A 244 -11.61 4.09 -3.76
CA PRO A 244 -11.03 4.15 -5.11
C PRO A 244 -9.53 3.79 -5.20
N PHE A 245 -9.00 2.99 -4.27
CA PHE A 245 -7.61 2.49 -4.27
C PHE A 245 -6.55 3.59 -4.34
N ILE A 246 -6.83 4.73 -3.69
CA ILE A 246 -5.92 5.88 -3.62
C ILE A 246 -4.57 5.42 -3.07
N ASP A 247 -3.51 5.72 -3.82
CA ASP A 247 -2.15 5.74 -3.32
C ASP A 247 -1.84 7.15 -2.82
N PHE A 248 -1.68 7.30 -1.50
CA PHE A 248 -1.43 8.60 -0.89
C PHE A 248 -0.06 9.18 -1.26
N ARG A 249 0.89 8.38 -1.75
CA ARG A 249 2.18 8.88 -2.25
C ARG A 249 1.98 9.72 -3.51
N VAL A 250 1.15 9.22 -4.43
CA VAL A 250 0.76 9.95 -5.65
C VAL A 250 -0.01 11.22 -5.28
N PHE A 251 -0.93 11.15 -4.31
CA PHE A 251 -1.65 12.34 -3.84
C PHE A 251 -0.71 13.37 -3.21
N ALA A 252 0.25 12.94 -2.39
CA ALA A 252 1.24 13.82 -1.76
C ALA A 252 2.16 14.51 -2.78
N SER A 253 2.64 13.78 -3.80
CA SER A 253 3.41 14.33 -4.92
C SER A 253 2.63 15.42 -5.67
N ARG A 254 1.38 15.14 -6.08
CA ARG A 254 0.54 16.14 -6.76
C ARG A 254 0.24 17.36 -5.88
N LEU A 255 0.02 17.15 -4.59
CA LEU A 255 -0.21 18.23 -3.65
C LEU A 255 1.05 19.10 -3.47
N ALA A 256 2.22 18.47 -3.34
CA ALA A 256 3.51 19.18 -3.24
C ALA A 256 3.85 19.97 -4.51
N GLU A 257 3.59 19.38 -5.68
CA GLU A 257 3.75 20.02 -7.00
C GLU A 257 2.89 21.30 -7.09
N ILE A 258 1.61 21.21 -6.74
CA ILE A 258 0.66 22.34 -6.81
C ILE A 258 1.04 23.43 -5.80
N LEU A 259 1.40 23.05 -4.58
CA LEU A 259 1.80 23.99 -3.53
C LEU A 259 3.23 24.55 -3.74
N LYS A 260 4.01 24.00 -4.68
CA LYS A 260 5.42 24.32 -4.91
C LYS A 260 6.28 24.16 -3.65
N ILE A 261 6.10 23.04 -2.95
CA ILE A 261 6.84 22.70 -1.73
C ILE A 261 7.69 21.45 -1.94
N ARG A 262 8.61 21.19 -1.00
CA ARG A 262 9.48 20.02 -1.04
C ARG A 262 8.70 18.76 -0.66
N LEU A 263 8.85 17.69 -1.44
CA LEU A 263 8.44 16.33 -1.06
C LEU A 263 9.71 15.51 -0.78
N LEU A 264 9.85 15.05 0.45
CA LEU A 264 10.93 14.16 0.87
C LEU A 264 10.37 12.79 1.19
N SER A 265 10.69 11.79 0.40
CA SER A 265 10.35 10.40 0.68
C SER A 265 11.55 9.65 1.21
N GLY A 266 11.36 8.73 2.15
CA GLY A 266 12.48 7.97 2.71
C GLY A 266 12.13 6.52 3.01
N ASP A 267 12.99 5.62 2.57
CA ASP A 267 13.00 4.20 2.94
C ASP A 267 14.42 3.67 2.77
N LEU A 268 14.73 2.52 3.36
CA LEU A 268 16.00 1.84 3.10
C LEU A 268 15.95 1.05 1.78
N VAL A 269 14.77 0.49 1.49
CA VAL A 269 14.48 -0.25 0.27
C VAL A 269 13.40 0.53 -0.48
N PRO A 270 13.76 1.37 -1.46
CA PRO A 270 12.77 2.09 -2.27
C PRO A 270 11.84 1.13 -3.00
N ARG A 271 10.66 1.63 -3.38
CA ARG A 271 9.88 0.97 -4.42
C ARG A 271 10.65 0.89 -5.74
N ALA A 272 10.34 -0.11 -6.56
CA ALA A 272 10.84 -0.18 -7.92
C ALA A 272 10.46 1.07 -8.74
N GLU A 273 9.28 1.66 -8.49
CA GLU A 273 8.86 2.93 -9.07
C GLU A 273 9.82 4.08 -8.70
N THR A 274 10.08 4.27 -7.40
CA THR A 274 10.97 5.32 -6.89
C THR A 274 12.41 5.14 -7.37
N HIS A 275 12.89 3.88 -7.42
CA HIS A 275 14.22 3.57 -7.94
C HIS A 275 14.33 3.91 -9.44
N TRP A 276 13.30 3.60 -10.23
CA TRP A 276 13.26 4.00 -11.64
C TRP A 276 13.23 5.51 -11.82
N GLU A 277 12.42 6.25 -11.05
CA GLU A 277 12.38 7.71 -11.10
C GLU A 277 13.74 8.34 -10.81
N LYS A 278 14.49 7.79 -9.86
CA LYS A 278 15.88 8.17 -9.58
C LYS A 278 16.80 7.89 -10.78
N GLU A 279 16.77 6.69 -11.35
CA GLU A 279 17.59 6.32 -12.51
C GLU A 279 17.27 7.18 -13.75
N GLN A 280 16.04 7.70 -13.85
CA GLN A 280 15.63 8.64 -14.90
C GLN A 280 15.91 10.12 -14.56
N ASN A 281 16.55 10.43 -13.42
CA ASN A 281 16.77 11.79 -12.91
C ASN A 281 15.47 12.62 -12.75
N LEU A 282 14.32 11.95 -12.53
CA LEU A 282 13.04 12.62 -12.28
C LEU A 282 12.92 13.13 -10.85
N ILE A 283 13.64 12.51 -9.92
CA ILE A 283 13.73 12.91 -8.51
C ILE A 283 15.19 13.02 -8.10
N SER A 284 15.48 13.94 -7.19
CA SER A 284 16.81 14.00 -6.55
C SER A 284 16.95 12.84 -5.55
N ASN A 285 18.16 12.33 -5.37
CA ASN A 285 18.41 11.30 -4.37
C ASN A 285 19.53 11.68 -3.40
N ILE A 286 19.38 11.22 -2.17
CA ILE A 286 20.41 11.24 -1.14
C ILE A 286 20.63 9.78 -0.80
N ASP A 287 21.74 9.19 -1.22
CA ASP A 287 22.04 7.80 -0.92
C ASP A 287 23.07 7.74 0.20
N SER A 288 22.72 7.13 1.34
CA SER A 288 23.69 6.92 2.41
C SER A 288 24.37 5.55 2.33
N SER A 289 23.72 4.54 1.73
CA SER A 289 24.37 3.26 1.42
C SER A 289 23.55 2.41 0.43
N PRO A 290 24.15 1.97 -0.70
CA PRO A 290 23.51 1.03 -1.63
C PRO A 290 23.55 -0.43 -1.13
N ARG A 291 24.30 -0.72 -0.06
CA ARG A 291 24.45 -2.06 0.52
C ARG A 291 24.20 -2.09 2.02
N ILE A 292 23.44 -3.09 2.44
CA ILE A 292 23.09 -3.28 3.86
C ILE A 292 24.04 -4.31 4.44
N LEU A 293 24.99 -3.80 5.23
CA LEU A 293 25.99 -4.61 5.92
C LEU A 293 25.51 -4.85 7.35
N THR A 294 25.36 -6.13 7.70
CA THR A 294 25.11 -6.55 9.09
C THR A 294 26.30 -7.39 9.56
N LYS A 295 26.53 -7.43 10.88
CA LYS A 295 27.55 -8.30 11.49
C LYS A 295 27.13 -9.77 11.51
N ALA A 296 25.87 -10.05 11.18
CA ALA A 296 25.35 -11.41 11.17
C ALA A 296 25.93 -12.20 10.00
N GLU A 297 26.37 -13.42 10.29
CA GLU A 297 26.66 -14.44 9.30
C GLU A 297 25.40 -14.75 8.50
N ASN A 298 25.53 -14.83 7.18
CA ASN A 298 24.40 -15.09 6.29
C ASN A 298 24.47 -16.53 5.78
N ILE A 299 23.41 -17.31 6.02
CA ILE A 299 23.32 -18.72 5.64
C ILE A 299 22.22 -18.87 4.58
N PHE A 300 22.56 -19.45 3.44
CA PHE A 300 21.61 -19.78 2.38
C PHE A 300 21.41 -21.29 2.34
N VAL A 301 20.16 -21.74 2.48
CA VAL A 301 19.83 -23.17 2.49
C VAL A 301 18.98 -23.52 1.27
N ASN A 302 19.53 -24.35 0.39
CA ASN A 302 18.81 -24.93 -0.73
C ASN A 302 18.08 -26.20 -0.29
N MET A 303 16.78 -26.09 -0.05
CA MET A 303 15.95 -27.21 0.44
C MET A 303 15.75 -28.34 -0.58
N ARG A 304 16.32 -28.24 -1.80
CA ARG A 304 16.29 -29.30 -2.83
C ARG A 304 17.49 -30.25 -2.76
N GLU A 305 18.58 -29.85 -2.12
CA GLU A 305 19.79 -30.68 -2.00
C GLU A 305 19.62 -31.79 -0.97
N TRP A 306 18.56 -31.72 -0.17
CA TRP A 306 18.19 -32.75 0.78
C TRP A 306 17.73 -34.04 0.06
N ARG A 307 18.37 -35.18 0.41
CA ARG A 307 18.17 -36.50 -0.21
C ARG A 307 17.55 -37.51 0.78
N GLY A 308 16.30 -37.33 1.18
CA GLY A 308 15.58 -38.35 1.94
C GLY A 308 14.16 -38.60 1.42
N ASP A 309 13.50 -39.61 1.98
CA ASP A 309 12.24 -40.15 1.41
C ASP A 309 10.98 -39.32 1.74
N LYS A 310 11.08 -38.31 2.63
CA LYS A 310 9.94 -37.55 3.16
C LYS A 310 10.14 -36.05 3.07
N PHE A 311 9.16 -35.33 2.54
CA PHE A 311 9.17 -33.86 2.49
C PHE A 311 9.54 -33.22 3.85
N LYS A 312 10.63 -32.43 3.87
CA LYS A 312 11.21 -31.83 5.08
C LYS A 312 10.98 -30.31 5.13
N ILE A 313 10.25 -29.80 6.12
CA ILE A 313 9.97 -28.36 6.24
C ILE A 313 11.18 -27.59 6.80
N ILE A 314 11.90 -28.17 7.75
CA ILE A 314 13.01 -27.54 8.48
C ILE A 314 14.33 -28.13 7.99
N GLY A 315 15.19 -27.33 7.36
CA GLY A 315 16.55 -27.77 6.96
C GLY A 315 17.44 -28.12 8.15
N ASP A 316 18.52 -28.87 7.91
CA ASP A 316 19.44 -29.28 8.98
C ASP A 316 20.16 -28.07 9.60
N GLU A 317 20.57 -27.11 8.77
CA GLU A 317 21.20 -25.86 9.19
C GLU A 317 20.25 -25.01 10.05
N LEU A 318 18.94 -25.00 9.72
CA LEU A 318 17.94 -24.32 10.54
C LEU A 318 17.77 -25.04 11.88
N LYS A 319 17.73 -26.38 11.89
CA LYS A 319 17.65 -27.16 13.12
C LYS A 319 18.85 -26.90 14.02
N GLU A 320 20.06 -26.98 13.49
CA GLU A 320 21.31 -26.71 14.21
C GLU A 320 21.34 -25.28 14.75
N MET A 321 20.97 -24.29 13.92
CA MET A 321 20.89 -22.89 14.35
C MET A 321 19.97 -22.70 15.56
N VAL A 322 18.83 -23.40 15.61
CA VAL A 322 17.88 -23.33 16.72
C VAL A 322 18.41 -24.06 17.96
N LEU A 323 19.00 -25.24 17.81
CA LEU A 323 19.61 -26.01 18.91
C LEU A 323 20.75 -25.23 19.58
N ASP A 324 21.63 -24.63 18.78
CA ASP A 324 22.71 -23.79 19.28
C ASP A 324 22.19 -22.57 20.04
N ALA A 325 21.14 -21.93 19.53
CA ALA A 325 20.53 -20.80 20.21
C ALA A 325 19.93 -21.22 21.57
N GLN A 326 19.31 -22.41 21.66
CA GLN A 326 18.82 -22.95 22.92
C GLN A 326 19.96 -23.21 23.91
N LYS A 327 21.05 -23.84 23.46
CA LYS A 327 22.24 -24.11 24.28
C LYS A 327 22.84 -22.82 24.84
N ASN A 328 22.86 -21.76 24.03
CA ASN A 328 23.42 -20.46 24.40
C ASN A 328 22.41 -19.51 25.07
N GLN A 329 21.17 -19.96 25.35
CA GLN A 329 20.10 -19.13 25.91
C GLN A 329 19.85 -17.84 25.10
N GLU A 330 19.80 -17.97 23.78
CA GLU A 330 19.62 -16.88 22.83
C GLU A 330 18.15 -16.68 22.44
N LYS A 331 17.86 -15.53 21.80
CA LYS A 331 16.57 -15.27 21.17
C LYS A 331 16.61 -15.58 19.68
N VAL A 332 15.63 -16.36 19.22
CA VAL A 332 15.48 -16.75 17.82
C VAL A 332 14.19 -16.16 17.24
N LEU A 333 14.28 -15.57 16.04
CA LEU A 333 13.13 -15.19 15.23
C LEU A 333 12.98 -16.16 14.06
N LEU A 334 11.85 -16.83 13.99
CA LEU A 334 11.46 -17.71 12.89
C LEU A 334 10.33 -17.05 12.11
N PHE A 335 10.59 -16.68 10.87
CA PHE A 335 9.63 -16.01 10.01
C PHE A 335 9.04 -16.98 8.98
N VAL A 336 7.72 -16.98 8.87
CA VAL A 336 6.96 -17.64 7.81
C VAL A 336 6.03 -16.59 7.21
N ASN A 337 5.97 -16.49 5.88
CA ASN A 337 5.23 -15.38 5.27
C ASN A 337 3.70 -15.44 5.56
N ARG A 338 3.09 -16.62 5.71
CA ARG A 338 1.62 -16.72 5.73
C ARG A 338 1.03 -17.71 6.74
N ARG A 339 -0.24 -17.43 7.08
CA ARG A 339 -1.13 -18.24 7.92
C ARG A 339 -1.65 -19.53 7.25
N GLY A 340 -1.66 -19.64 5.92
CA GLY A 340 -2.35 -20.72 5.20
C GLY A 340 -1.64 -21.25 3.95
N HIS A 341 -2.17 -22.37 3.42
CA HIS A 341 -1.67 -23.07 2.23
C HIS A 341 -2.11 -22.35 0.94
N SER A 342 -1.29 -21.44 0.41
CA SER A 342 -1.40 -21.13 -1.02
C SER A 342 -0.68 -22.25 -1.76
N PRO A 343 -1.40 -23.06 -2.56
CA PRO A 343 -0.83 -24.27 -3.11
C PRO A 343 0.19 -23.89 -4.17
N THR A 344 1.46 -24.17 -3.89
CA THR A 344 2.46 -24.32 -4.94
C THR A 344 2.47 -25.77 -5.34
N THR A 345 2.63 -26.08 -6.63
CA THR A 345 2.80 -27.46 -7.07
C THR A 345 4.22 -27.90 -6.78
N ILE A 346 4.37 -28.86 -5.86
CA ILE A 346 5.65 -29.45 -5.45
C ILE A 346 5.63 -30.95 -5.78
N CYS A 347 6.74 -31.48 -6.26
CA CYS A 347 6.93 -32.92 -6.38
C CYS A 347 7.17 -33.55 -4.99
N GLY A 348 6.37 -34.52 -4.61
CA GLY A 348 6.46 -35.22 -3.33
C GLY A 348 7.71 -36.08 -3.17
N ASP A 349 8.36 -36.47 -4.28
CA ASP A 349 9.55 -37.34 -4.25
C ASP A 349 10.85 -36.52 -4.34
N CYS A 350 11.00 -35.63 -5.34
CA CYS A 350 12.22 -34.80 -5.44
C CYS A 350 12.13 -33.45 -4.69
N GLY A 351 10.99 -33.11 -4.10
CA GLY A 351 10.80 -31.88 -3.33
C GLY A 351 10.83 -30.58 -4.13
N ARG A 352 10.99 -30.63 -5.46
CA ARG A 352 11.10 -29.44 -6.33
C ARG A 352 9.74 -28.81 -6.61
N THR A 353 9.73 -27.48 -6.56
CA THR A 353 8.63 -26.66 -7.05
C THR A 353 8.60 -26.66 -8.57
N ILE A 354 7.43 -26.84 -9.17
CA ILE A 354 7.24 -26.72 -10.61
C ILE A 354 7.26 -25.25 -11.00
N ILE A 355 8.17 -24.86 -11.91
CA ILE A 355 8.34 -23.47 -12.35
C ILE A 355 7.84 -23.25 -13.79
N CYS A 356 7.47 -22.01 -14.09
CA CYS A 356 7.10 -21.57 -15.43
C CYS A 356 8.34 -21.45 -16.33
N PRO A 357 8.36 -22.05 -17.53
CA PRO A 357 9.48 -21.92 -18.45
C PRO A 357 9.69 -20.48 -18.95
N ASN A 358 8.66 -19.62 -18.91
CA ASN A 358 8.74 -18.25 -19.44
C ASN A 358 9.36 -17.25 -18.46
N CYS A 359 9.18 -17.44 -17.15
CA CYS A 359 9.57 -16.45 -16.13
C CYS A 359 10.10 -17.03 -14.82
N SER A 360 10.27 -18.35 -14.73
CA SER A 360 10.81 -19.09 -13.57
C SER A 360 10.02 -18.97 -12.27
N SER A 361 8.81 -18.38 -12.30
CA SER A 361 7.92 -18.33 -11.14
C SER A 361 7.22 -19.68 -10.93
N PRO A 362 6.91 -20.06 -9.68
CA PRO A 362 6.13 -21.25 -9.39
C PRO A 362 4.80 -21.29 -10.17
N LEU A 363 4.48 -22.47 -10.72
CA LEU A 363 3.19 -22.77 -11.34
C LEU A 363 2.20 -23.31 -10.28
N VAL A 364 0.93 -22.99 -10.48
CA VAL A 364 -0.17 -23.51 -9.66
C VAL A 364 -1.06 -24.41 -10.50
N LEU A 365 -1.31 -25.62 -9.99
CA LEU A 365 -2.25 -26.58 -10.58
C LEU A 365 -3.69 -26.16 -10.23
N HIS A 366 -4.47 -25.85 -11.26
CA HIS A 366 -5.91 -25.63 -11.15
C HIS A 366 -6.65 -26.92 -11.46
N ALA A 367 -7.34 -27.48 -10.46
CA ALA A 367 -8.06 -28.74 -10.54
C ALA A 367 -9.47 -28.62 -11.17
N ASP A 368 -9.71 -27.62 -12.01
CA ASP A 368 -10.97 -27.54 -12.76
C ASP A 368 -11.05 -28.63 -13.86
N LYS A 369 -12.17 -28.69 -14.59
CA LYS A 369 -12.50 -29.78 -15.55
C LYS A 369 -11.42 -30.07 -16.60
N GLN A 370 -10.41 -29.21 -16.79
CA GLN A 370 -9.35 -29.37 -17.78
C GLN A 370 -7.94 -29.50 -17.21
N ARG A 371 -7.74 -29.56 -15.87
CA ARG A 371 -6.43 -29.63 -15.19
C ARG A 371 -5.36 -28.77 -15.88
N LYS A 372 -5.31 -27.46 -15.58
CA LYS A 372 -4.32 -26.55 -16.20
C LYS A 372 -3.31 -26.03 -15.19
N MET A 373 -2.12 -25.72 -15.68
CA MET A 373 -1.08 -25.03 -14.92
C MET A 373 -1.08 -23.55 -15.32
N LEU A 374 -1.32 -22.65 -14.37
CA LEU A 374 -1.33 -21.21 -14.64
C LEU A 374 -0.09 -20.55 -14.06
N CYS A 375 0.64 -19.80 -14.88
CA CYS A 375 1.69 -18.91 -14.40
C CYS A 375 1.07 -17.59 -13.97
N HIS A 376 1.26 -17.27 -12.71
CA HIS A 376 0.66 -16.10 -12.09
C HIS A 376 1.46 -14.81 -12.25
N LYS A 377 2.75 -14.92 -12.60
CA LYS A 377 3.60 -13.75 -12.90
C LYS A 377 3.49 -13.29 -14.34
N CYS A 378 3.46 -14.19 -15.33
CA CYS A 378 3.38 -13.82 -16.75
C CYS A 378 2.02 -14.09 -17.41
N LEU A 379 1.07 -14.68 -16.67
CA LEU A 379 -0.27 -15.06 -17.13
C LEU A 379 -0.31 -16.16 -18.20
N ALA A 380 0.82 -16.83 -18.48
CA ALA A 380 0.87 -17.96 -19.40
C ALA A 380 0.10 -19.17 -18.86
N MET A 381 -0.71 -19.78 -19.71
CA MET A 381 -1.37 -21.06 -19.44
C MET A 381 -0.55 -22.20 -20.04
N HIS A 382 -0.36 -23.26 -19.25
CA HIS A 382 0.30 -24.48 -19.67
C HIS A 382 -0.65 -25.68 -19.46
N ALA A 383 -0.46 -26.74 -20.25
CA ALA A 383 -1.15 -28.01 -20.01
C ALA A 383 -0.81 -28.55 -18.61
N ALA A 384 -1.69 -29.36 -18.01
CA ALA A 384 -1.28 -30.13 -16.85
C ALA A 384 -0.07 -30.99 -17.20
N ILE A 385 0.91 -30.95 -16.32
CA ILE A 385 1.98 -31.94 -16.32
C ILE A 385 1.49 -33.16 -15.54
N GLU A 386 1.63 -34.34 -16.13
CA GLU A 386 1.28 -35.62 -15.49
C GLU A 386 2.44 -36.15 -14.64
N SER A 387 3.67 -35.77 -14.99
CA SER A 387 4.89 -36.13 -14.29
C SER A 387 5.74 -34.90 -13.96
N CYS A 388 6.59 -35.04 -12.94
CA CYS A 388 7.58 -34.05 -12.58
C CYS A 388 8.60 -33.89 -13.72
N PRO A 389 8.86 -32.68 -14.23
CA PRO A 389 9.83 -32.46 -15.31
C PRO A 389 11.29 -32.69 -14.86
N TYR A 390 11.52 -32.89 -13.56
CA TYR A 390 12.86 -33.05 -12.98
C TYR A 390 13.22 -34.49 -12.62
N CYS A 391 12.24 -35.30 -12.19
CA CYS A 391 12.48 -36.67 -11.75
C CYS A 391 11.44 -37.68 -12.27
N GLN A 392 10.52 -37.23 -13.13
CA GLN A 392 9.44 -38.03 -13.72
C GLN A 392 8.44 -38.65 -12.72
N SER A 393 8.52 -38.30 -11.44
CA SER A 393 7.52 -38.69 -10.43
C SER A 393 6.13 -38.14 -10.73
N TRP A 394 5.11 -38.95 -10.48
CA TRP A 394 3.69 -38.64 -10.66
C TRP A 394 3.10 -37.94 -9.42
N ARG A 395 3.89 -37.88 -8.34
CA ARG A 395 3.44 -37.43 -7.01
C ARG A 395 3.48 -35.91 -6.90
N LEU A 396 2.79 -35.22 -7.81
CA LEU A 396 2.65 -33.77 -7.77
C LEU A 396 1.57 -33.37 -6.76
N GLN A 397 1.94 -32.54 -5.79
CA GLN A 397 1.07 -32.14 -4.70
C GLN A 397 1.00 -30.63 -4.56
N SER A 398 -0.20 -30.14 -4.26
CA SER A 398 -0.44 -28.76 -3.85
C SER A 398 0.01 -28.60 -2.40
N PHE A 399 1.17 -27.98 -2.20
CA PHE A 399 1.76 -27.83 -0.87
C PHE A 399 1.95 -26.36 -0.50
N GLY A 400 1.75 -26.04 0.77
CA GLY A 400 2.04 -24.72 1.31
C GLY A 400 2.59 -24.82 2.72
N ILE A 401 3.75 -24.21 2.98
CA ILE A 401 4.32 -24.13 4.33
C ILE A 401 3.67 -22.97 5.08
N GLY A 402 2.79 -23.28 6.03
CA GLY A 402 2.13 -22.31 6.89
C GLY A 402 2.75 -22.28 8.28
N ILE A 403 2.47 -21.21 9.03
CA ILE A 403 2.99 -21.04 10.40
C ILE A 403 2.61 -22.19 11.34
N GLN A 404 1.39 -22.74 11.23
CA GLN A 404 0.94 -23.84 12.08
C GLN A 404 1.73 -25.13 11.83
N LYS A 405 1.84 -25.57 10.57
CA LYS A 405 2.66 -26.73 10.20
C LYS A 405 4.12 -26.57 10.58
N THR A 406 4.62 -25.34 10.50
CA THR A 406 6.00 -25.03 10.92
C THR A 406 6.19 -25.23 12.42
N ALA A 407 5.23 -24.79 13.24
CA ALA A 407 5.27 -25.01 14.68
C ALA A 407 5.24 -26.51 15.03
N GLU A 408 4.30 -27.25 14.43
CA GLU A 408 4.15 -28.70 14.64
C GLU A 408 5.44 -29.47 14.26
N GLU A 409 6.10 -29.07 13.16
CA GLU A 409 7.34 -29.72 12.74
C GLU A 409 8.52 -29.38 13.64
N LEU A 410 8.64 -28.12 14.09
CA LEU A 410 9.69 -27.73 15.02
C LEU A 410 9.57 -28.45 16.37
N GLU A 411 8.35 -28.62 16.88
CA GLU A 411 8.10 -29.36 18.13
C GLU A 411 8.47 -30.85 18.00
N LYS A 412 8.26 -31.45 16.82
CA LYS A 412 8.65 -32.85 16.55
C LYS A 412 10.17 -33.02 16.45
N ILE A 413 10.84 -32.12 15.72
CA ILE A 413 12.28 -32.23 15.43
C ILE A 413 13.14 -31.78 16.61
N ILE A 414 12.62 -30.87 17.44
CA ILE A 414 13.31 -30.30 18.59
C ILE A 414 12.42 -30.48 19.84
N PRO A 415 12.41 -31.67 20.45
CA PRO A 415 11.59 -31.93 21.63
C PRO A 415 11.86 -30.94 22.76
N GLY A 416 10.80 -30.34 23.32
CA GLY A 416 10.91 -29.38 24.42
C GLY A 416 11.20 -27.93 24.01
N ILE A 417 11.24 -27.61 22.71
CA ILE A 417 11.37 -26.23 22.25
C ILE A 417 10.21 -25.34 22.72
N LYS A 418 10.54 -24.21 23.35
CA LYS A 418 9.56 -23.20 23.76
C LYS A 418 9.34 -22.19 22.63
N ILE A 419 8.36 -22.45 21.76
CA ILE A 419 7.99 -21.57 20.65
C ILE A 419 6.82 -20.67 21.07
N SER A 420 7.04 -19.36 21.01
CA SER A 420 5.99 -18.36 21.15
C SER A 420 5.47 -17.99 19.75
N ARG A 421 4.18 -18.26 19.47
CA ARG A 421 3.58 -17.95 18.17
C ARG A 421 2.99 -16.54 18.16
N PHE A 422 3.39 -15.72 17.18
CA PHE A 422 2.90 -14.36 16.99
C PHE A 422 2.35 -14.14 15.58
N ASP A 423 1.05 -14.37 15.46
CA ASP A 423 0.27 -14.18 14.23
C ASP A 423 -1.17 -13.82 14.63
N SER A 424 -2.04 -13.49 13.68
CA SER A 424 -3.39 -13.03 14.05
C SER A 424 -4.27 -14.09 14.70
N ASP A 425 -3.98 -15.36 14.46
CA ASP A 425 -4.82 -16.45 14.94
C ASP A 425 -4.51 -16.70 16.41
N ALA A 426 -3.23 -16.55 16.79
CA ALA A 426 -2.80 -16.49 18.19
C ALA A 426 -3.18 -15.16 18.87
N VAL A 427 -3.15 -14.04 18.14
CA VAL A 427 -3.31 -12.69 18.69
C VAL A 427 -4.40 -11.92 17.95
N LYS A 428 -5.61 -11.92 18.51
CA LYS A 428 -6.82 -11.40 17.83
C LYS A 428 -7.02 -9.90 18.02
N THR A 429 -6.46 -9.32 19.07
CA THR A 429 -6.67 -7.91 19.43
C THR A 429 -5.35 -7.14 19.59
N GLU A 430 -5.40 -5.84 19.38
CA GLU A 430 -4.23 -4.97 19.57
C GLU A 430 -3.73 -5.00 21.02
N LYS A 431 -4.62 -5.13 22.00
CA LYS A 431 -4.27 -5.25 23.42
C LYS A 431 -3.45 -6.53 23.67
N GLN A 432 -3.95 -7.68 23.21
CA GLN A 432 -3.23 -8.96 23.31
C GLN A 432 -1.86 -8.89 22.62
N ALA A 433 -1.78 -8.21 21.47
CA ALA A 433 -0.53 -8.06 20.74
C ALA A 433 0.51 -7.27 21.54
N ARG A 434 0.10 -6.14 22.13
CA ARG A 434 0.97 -5.32 22.98
C ARG A 434 1.42 -6.09 24.23
N GLU A 435 0.52 -6.83 24.88
CA GLU A 435 0.84 -7.64 26.06
C GLU A 435 1.80 -8.79 25.72
N PHE A 436 1.56 -9.49 24.61
CA PHE A 436 2.46 -10.54 24.11
C PHE A 436 3.86 -9.99 23.88
N VAL A 437 3.97 -8.87 23.16
CA VAL A 437 5.26 -8.26 22.85
C VAL A 437 5.99 -7.86 24.13
N LYS A 438 5.30 -7.19 25.08
CA LYS A 438 5.88 -6.84 26.39
C LYS A 438 6.39 -8.07 27.13
N LYS A 439 5.63 -9.17 27.15
CA LYS A 439 6.01 -10.43 27.80
C LYS A 439 7.24 -11.06 27.13
N PHE A 440 7.25 -11.17 25.81
CA PHE A 440 8.33 -11.79 25.05
C PHE A 440 9.64 -11.01 25.14
N ILE A 441 9.59 -9.67 25.09
CA ILE A 441 10.78 -8.82 25.22
C ILE A 441 11.48 -9.05 26.56
N ASN A 442 10.70 -9.19 27.64
CA ASN A 442 11.24 -9.38 28.99
C ASN A 442 11.79 -10.79 29.24
N GLN A 443 11.58 -11.75 28.33
CA GLN A 443 12.22 -13.07 28.41
C GLN A 443 13.72 -12.92 28.09
N LYS A 444 14.57 -13.72 28.75
CA LYS A 444 16.02 -13.73 28.44
C LYS A 444 16.30 -14.48 27.13
N ASN A 445 15.61 -15.60 26.92
CA ASN A 445 15.75 -16.49 25.77
C ASN A 445 14.38 -16.91 25.23
N GLY A 446 14.34 -17.49 24.03
CA GLY A 446 13.13 -18.07 23.46
C GLY A 446 13.05 -17.97 21.94
N ALA A 447 12.22 -18.82 21.34
CA ALA A 447 11.94 -18.80 19.91
C ALA A 447 10.60 -18.09 19.63
N LEU A 448 10.61 -17.09 18.76
CA LEU A 448 9.42 -16.41 18.26
C LEU A 448 9.13 -16.89 16.85
N LEU A 449 8.00 -17.58 16.64
CA LEU A 449 7.52 -17.94 15.32
C LEU A 449 6.45 -16.95 14.88
N THR A 450 6.65 -16.27 13.75
CA THR A 450 5.80 -15.13 13.36
C THR A 450 5.60 -14.97 11.85
N THR A 451 4.71 -14.04 11.50
CA THR A 451 4.39 -13.58 10.15
C THR A 451 4.68 -12.08 10.04
N GLU A 452 4.25 -11.42 8.96
CA GLU A 452 4.39 -9.97 8.77
C GLU A 452 3.74 -9.11 9.86
N LEU A 453 2.86 -9.70 10.69
CA LEU A 453 2.35 -9.05 11.90
C LEU A 453 3.47 -8.51 12.80
N PHE A 454 4.64 -9.17 12.79
CA PHE A 454 5.85 -8.76 13.49
C PHE A 454 6.19 -7.28 13.29
N PHE A 455 6.22 -6.81 12.03
CA PHE A 455 6.72 -5.46 11.70
C PHE A 455 5.86 -4.32 12.26
N GLY A 456 4.58 -4.57 12.53
CA GLY A 456 3.71 -3.55 13.14
C GLY A 456 3.99 -3.35 14.63
N TYR A 457 4.24 -4.45 15.35
CA TYR A 457 4.29 -4.43 16.82
C TYR A 457 5.71 -4.38 17.37
N PHE A 458 6.64 -5.12 16.79
CA PHE A 458 8.06 -5.01 17.16
C PHE A 458 8.62 -3.71 16.58
N GLY A 459 9.31 -2.91 17.40
CA GLY A 459 10.02 -1.69 16.99
C GLY A 459 11.52 -1.94 16.77
N GLU A 460 12.22 -0.93 16.24
CA GLU A 460 13.64 -1.06 15.84
C GLU A 460 14.61 -1.42 16.96
N LYS A 461 14.26 -1.20 18.23
CA LYS A 461 15.14 -1.59 19.35
C LYS A 461 15.22 -3.10 19.54
N TYR A 462 14.36 -3.87 18.89
CA TYR A 462 14.33 -5.32 19.05
C TYR A 462 15.22 -5.98 18.01
N SER A 463 16.23 -6.65 18.52
CA SER A 463 17.14 -7.48 17.76
C SER A 463 17.15 -8.88 18.37
N PHE A 464 17.35 -9.87 17.51
CA PHE A 464 17.41 -11.28 17.82
C PHE A 464 18.82 -11.75 17.55
N ASP A 465 19.28 -12.72 18.34
CA ASP A 465 20.62 -13.27 18.15
C ASP A 465 20.67 -14.01 16.80
N ARG A 466 19.62 -14.79 16.51
CA ARG A 466 19.47 -15.53 15.25
C ARG A 466 18.11 -15.29 14.63
N VAL A 467 18.07 -15.11 13.30
CA VAL A 467 16.86 -14.88 12.53
C VAL A 467 16.84 -15.83 11.34
N ALA A 468 15.73 -16.54 11.13
CA ALA A 468 15.57 -17.41 9.98
C ALA A 468 14.25 -17.15 9.24
N VAL A 469 14.33 -17.08 7.91
CA VAL A 469 13.19 -17.21 7.02
C VAL A 469 12.98 -18.70 6.75
N VAL A 470 11.97 -19.27 7.40
CA VAL A 470 11.65 -20.71 7.30
C VAL A 470 10.96 -21.01 5.97
N SER A 471 10.07 -20.16 5.49
CA SER A 471 9.54 -20.32 4.14
C SER A 471 8.91 -19.05 3.63
N ALA A 472 9.25 -18.71 2.40
CA ALA A 472 8.68 -17.61 1.64
C ALA A 472 8.24 -18.01 0.22
N ASP A 473 8.46 -19.27 -0.17
CA ASP A 473 8.25 -19.78 -1.53
C ASP A 473 6.79 -19.60 -2.00
N ASN A 474 5.83 -19.72 -1.08
CA ASN A 474 4.40 -19.57 -1.38
C ASN A 474 4.04 -18.19 -1.93
N VAL A 475 4.80 -17.13 -1.59
CA VAL A 475 4.54 -15.77 -2.10
C VAL A 475 4.93 -15.65 -3.56
N LEU A 476 5.99 -16.35 -3.98
CA LEU A 476 6.42 -16.38 -5.38
C LEU A 476 5.38 -17.05 -6.29
N ALA A 477 4.52 -17.90 -5.73
CA ALA A 477 3.43 -18.56 -6.45
C ALA A 477 2.16 -17.68 -6.60
N LEU A 478 2.07 -16.54 -5.90
CA LEU A 478 0.91 -15.65 -6.00
C LEU A 478 0.94 -14.85 -7.31
N PRO A 479 -0.24 -14.51 -7.90
CA PRO A 479 -0.35 -13.58 -9.03
C PRO A 479 -0.14 -12.13 -8.63
N ASP A 480 1.09 -11.90 -8.19
CA ASP A 480 1.60 -10.63 -7.75
C ASP A 480 2.95 -10.42 -8.42
N PHE A 481 2.99 -9.50 -9.39
CA PHE A 481 4.24 -9.15 -10.06
C PHE A 481 5.23 -8.46 -9.11
N ARG A 482 4.76 -7.94 -7.96
CA ARG A 482 5.57 -7.34 -6.89
C ARG A 482 5.96 -8.35 -5.81
N ALA A 483 5.66 -9.64 -5.97
CA ALA A 483 6.01 -10.67 -4.99
C ALA A 483 7.51 -10.64 -4.62
N ASN A 484 8.38 -10.48 -5.63
CA ASN A 484 9.83 -10.39 -5.44
C ASN A 484 10.22 -9.17 -4.60
N GLU A 485 9.68 -7.99 -4.94
CA GLU A 485 9.91 -6.72 -4.23
C GLU A 485 9.46 -6.81 -2.77
N HIS A 486 8.27 -7.35 -2.54
CA HIS A 486 7.71 -7.52 -1.21
C HIS A 486 8.53 -8.48 -0.34
N LEU A 487 8.96 -9.61 -0.90
CA LEU A 487 9.84 -10.56 -0.19
C LEU A 487 11.20 -9.94 0.10
N PHE A 488 11.80 -9.25 -0.86
CA PHE A 488 13.07 -8.57 -0.67
C PHE A 488 12.98 -7.52 0.45
N TYR A 489 11.96 -6.67 0.42
CA TYR A 489 11.66 -5.70 1.49
C TYR A 489 11.56 -6.38 2.86
N THR A 490 10.82 -7.49 2.93
CA THR A 490 10.65 -8.29 4.15
C THR A 490 11.98 -8.85 4.65
N PHE A 491 12.79 -9.46 3.77
CA PHE A 491 14.06 -10.08 4.14
C PHE A 491 15.09 -9.07 4.61
N ILE A 492 15.17 -7.92 3.96
CA ILE A 492 16.05 -6.84 4.39
C ILE A 492 15.67 -6.36 5.80
N ASN A 493 14.38 -6.14 6.06
CA ASN A 493 13.92 -5.73 7.39
C ASN A 493 14.18 -6.80 8.45
N LEU A 494 14.06 -8.09 8.11
CA LEU A 494 14.42 -9.19 9.02
C LEU A 494 15.93 -9.24 9.28
N LYS A 495 16.74 -9.10 8.22
CA LYS A 495 18.21 -9.12 8.31
C LYS A 495 18.74 -8.05 9.26
N LEU A 496 18.16 -6.85 9.25
CA LEU A 496 18.51 -5.78 10.19
C LEU A 496 18.24 -6.10 11.66
N THR A 497 17.36 -7.06 11.94
CA THR A 497 17.09 -7.51 13.31
C THR A 497 18.05 -8.59 13.80
N ALA A 498 18.86 -9.17 12.92
CA ALA A 498 19.78 -10.26 13.25
C ALA A 498 21.12 -9.73 13.79
N LYS A 499 21.60 -10.29 14.91
CA LYS A 499 22.90 -9.95 15.49
C LYS A 499 24.02 -10.89 15.06
N LYS A 500 23.77 -12.20 15.09
CA LYS A 500 24.77 -13.26 14.85
C LYS A 500 24.51 -14.02 13.57
N THR A 501 23.28 -14.44 13.32
CA THR A 501 22.96 -15.28 12.16
C THR A 501 21.68 -14.82 11.46
N PHE A 502 21.71 -14.72 10.15
CA PHE A 502 20.56 -14.55 9.28
C PHE A 502 20.50 -15.69 8.26
N LEU A 503 19.50 -16.55 8.39
CA LEU A 503 19.33 -17.74 7.55
C LEU A 503 18.12 -17.58 6.64
N ILE A 504 18.25 -17.95 5.37
CA ILE A 504 17.11 -18.10 4.46
C ILE A 504 17.12 -19.52 3.90
N GLN A 505 16.02 -20.24 4.07
CA GLN A 505 15.78 -21.51 3.38
C GLN A 505 14.73 -21.36 2.28
N THR A 506 14.98 -21.93 1.11
CA THR A 506 14.07 -21.88 -0.03
C THR A 506 14.14 -23.15 -0.88
N ARG A 507 13.03 -23.47 -1.55
CA ARG A 507 12.97 -24.48 -2.63
C ARG A 507 13.04 -23.86 -4.01
N VAL A 508 13.31 -22.56 -4.13
CA VAL A 508 13.43 -21.89 -5.43
C VAL A 508 14.75 -21.10 -5.49
N PRO A 509 15.91 -21.76 -5.30
CA PRO A 509 17.19 -21.09 -5.18
C PRO A 509 17.59 -20.31 -6.43
N GLU A 510 17.01 -20.62 -7.59
CA GLU A 510 17.26 -19.89 -8.84
C GLU A 510 16.71 -18.47 -8.85
N GLN A 511 15.84 -18.10 -7.90
CA GLN A 511 15.30 -16.75 -7.83
C GLN A 511 16.39 -15.78 -7.35
N PRO A 512 16.82 -14.80 -8.17
CA PRO A 512 17.95 -13.93 -7.82
C PRO A 512 17.75 -13.12 -6.54
N LEU A 513 16.49 -12.90 -6.13
CA LEU A 513 16.15 -12.12 -4.94
C LEU A 513 16.82 -12.65 -3.67
N PHE A 514 17.02 -13.96 -3.54
CA PHE A 514 17.56 -14.57 -2.33
C PHE A 514 19.04 -14.24 -2.17
N GLU A 515 19.80 -14.34 -3.25
CA GLU A 515 21.22 -13.97 -3.28
C GLU A 515 21.39 -12.49 -2.95
N PHE A 516 20.59 -11.61 -3.56
CA PHE A 516 20.65 -10.18 -3.28
C PHE A 516 20.27 -9.85 -1.83
N ALA A 517 19.25 -10.51 -1.27
CA ALA A 517 18.83 -10.31 0.11
C ALA A 517 19.93 -10.73 1.10
N ILE A 518 20.57 -11.87 0.85
CA ILE A 518 21.70 -12.37 1.64
C ILE A 518 22.90 -11.43 1.56
N LYS A 519 23.22 -10.92 0.37
CA LYS A 519 24.31 -9.94 0.18
C LYS A 519 23.93 -8.52 0.63
N GLY A 520 22.66 -8.26 0.93
CA GLY A 520 22.14 -6.92 1.24
C GLY A 520 22.27 -5.93 0.07
N ASN A 521 22.31 -6.41 -1.18
CA ASN A 521 22.51 -5.58 -2.36
C ASN A 521 21.16 -5.08 -2.92
N VAL A 522 20.72 -3.94 -2.42
CA VAL A 522 19.42 -3.33 -2.77
C VAL A 522 19.37 -2.86 -4.22
N THR A 523 20.39 -2.12 -4.66
CA THR A 523 20.45 -1.59 -6.04
C THR A 523 20.50 -2.71 -7.07
N GLY A 524 21.31 -3.76 -6.84
CA GLY A 524 21.40 -4.91 -7.74
C GLY A 524 20.06 -5.64 -7.88
N PHE A 525 19.33 -5.82 -6.77
CA PHE A 525 17.99 -6.39 -6.79
C PHE A 525 17.02 -5.52 -7.62
N LEU A 526 16.96 -4.21 -7.35
CA LEU A 526 16.01 -3.32 -8.02
C LEU A 526 16.28 -3.21 -9.52
N ASN A 527 17.54 -3.16 -9.94
CA ASN A 527 17.92 -3.19 -11.36
C ASN A 527 17.42 -4.48 -12.02
N LYS A 528 17.61 -5.64 -11.37
CA LYS A 528 17.14 -6.92 -11.90
C LYS A 528 15.61 -7.01 -11.96
N GLU A 529 14.94 -6.46 -10.96
CA GLU A 529 13.49 -6.37 -10.93
C GLU A 529 12.97 -5.49 -12.07
N LEU A 530 13.57 -4.32 -12.31
CA LEU A 530 13.19 -3.44 -13.42
C LEU A 530 13.41 -4.08 -14.80
N GLU A 531 14.47 -4.85 -15.01
CA GLU A 531 14.67 -5.64 -16.24
C GLU A 531 13.49 -6.61 -16.47
N SER A 532 13.09 -7.35 -15.42
CA SER A 532 11.95 -8.25 -15.48
C SER A 532 10.66 -7.48 -15.79
N ARG A 533 10.43 -6.34 -15.15
CA ARG A 533 9.22 -5.53 -15.37
C ARG A 533 9.17 -4.93 -16.78
N LYS A 534 10.33 -4.56 -17.34
CA LYS A 534 10.45 -4.12 -18.74
C LYS A 534 10.01 -5.22 -19.70
N LYS A 535 10.50 -6.45 -19.49
CA LYS A 535 10.17 -7.61 -20.34
C LYS A 535 8.67 -7.92 -20.36
N PHE A 536 7.98 -7.77 -19.23
CA PHE A 536 6.57 -8.15 -19.11
C PHE A 536 5.58 -6.96 -19.17
N GLY A 537 6.08 -5.73 -19.37
CA GLY A 537 5.27 -4.52 -19.38
C GLY A 537 4.54 -4.32 -18.05
N TYR A 538 5.30 -4.13 -16.98
CA TYR A 538 4.81 -3.84 -15.63
C TYR A 538 5.28 -2.47 -15.11
N PRO A 539 4.57 -1.87 -14.13
CA PRO A 539 4.93 -0.57 -13.54
C PRO A 539 6.35 -0.61 -12.94
N PRO A 540 7.17 0.44 -13.09
CA PRO A 540 6.81 1.80 -13.52
C PRO A 540 6.72 2.04 -15.03
N LEU A 541 7.19 1.09 -15.86
CA LEU A 541 7.30 1.29 -17.32
C LEU A 541 5.95 1.29 -18.05
N THR A 542 4.89 0.87 -17.37
CA THR A 542 3.51 0.86 -17.86
C THR A 542 2.58 1.26 -16.74
N THR A 543 1.48 1.96 -17.06
CA THR A 543 0.32 2.07 -16.17
C THR A 543 -0.57 0.85 -16.36
N LEU A 544 -0.80 0.11 -15.27
CA LEU A 544 -1.75 -0.99 -15.26
C LEU A 544 -3.10 -0.51 -14.73
N ILE A 545 -4.18 -0.87 -15.40
CA ILE A 545 -5.54 -0.63 -14.89
C ILE A 545 -6.25 -1.96 -14.80
N LYS A 546 -6.48 -2.42 -13.57
CA LYS A 546 -7.24 -3.64 -13.30
C LYS A 546 -8.67 -3.28 -12.98
N ILE A 547 -9.59 -3.88 -13.73
CA ILE A 547 -11.03 -3.72 -13.55
C ILE A 547 -11.57 -5.07 -13.11
N THR A 548 -12.19 -5.14 -11.93
CA THR A 548 -12.75 -6.38 -11.36
C THR A 548 -14.26 -6.27 -11.23
N LYS A 549 -14.97 -7.33 -11.63
CA LYS A 549 -16.41 -7.50 -11.42
C LYS A 549 -16.70 -8.78 -10.66
N GLU A 550 -17.70 -8.71 -9.80
CA GLU A 550 -18.24 -9.85 -9.06
C GLU A 550 -19.75 -9.95 -9.29
N ASP A 551 -20.26 -11.16 -9.53
CA ASP A 551 -21.70 -11.45 -9.62
C ASP A 551 -21.98 -12.90 -9.17
N LYS A 552 -23.19 -13.19 -8.70
CA LYS A 552 -23.63 -14.55 -8.34
C LYS A 552 -23.88 -15.42 -9.56
N ASN A 553 -24.27 -14.81 -10.69
CA ASN A 553 -24.55 -15.51 -11.95
C ASN A 553 -23.36 -15.37 -12.90
N SER A 554 -22.71 -16.49 -13.22
CA SER A 554 -21.53 -16.54 -14.10
C SER A 554 -21.83 -16.13 -15.54
N ALA A 555 -23.00 -16.49 -16.08
CA ALA A 555 -23.38 -16.14 -17.46
C ALA A 555 -23.57 -14.62 -17.59
N LYS A 556 -24.28 -14.02 -16.63
CA LYS A 556 -24.45 -12.56 -16.55
C LYS A 556 -23.12 -11.84 -16.40
N LEU A 557 -22.23 -12.36 -15.53
CA LEU A 557 -20.88 -11.81 -15.34
C LEU A 557 -20.10 -11.77 -16.66
N GLN A 558 -20.13 -12.87 -17.42
CA GLN A 558 -19.44 -12.95 -18.71
C GLN A 558 -20.00 -11.93 -19.71
N THR A 559 -21.33 -11.81 -19.82
CA THR A 559 -21.96 -10.80 -20.69
C THR A 559 -21.53 -9.38 -20.34
N GLU A 560 -21.52 -9.03 -19.04
CA GLU A 560 -21.09 -7.70 -18.58
C GLU A 560 -19.61 -7.42 -18.85
N ILE A 561 -18.74 -8.43 -18.67
CA ILE A 561 -17.30 -8.33 -18.94
C ILE A 561 -17.03 -8.12 -20.42
N THR A 562 -17.62 -8.95 -21.29
CA THR A 562 -17.45 -8.83 -22.75
C THR A 562 -18.01 -7.51 -23.28
N ALA A 563 -19.14 -7.03 -22.75
CA ALA A 563 -19.68 -5.72 -23.12
C ALA A 563 -18.73 -4.58 -22.75
N LEU A 564 -18.10 -4.61 -21.56
CA LEU A 564 -17.11 -3.62 -21.17
C LEU A 564 -15.82 -3.74 -21.99
N ALA A 565 -15.34 -4.95 -22.26
CA ALA A 565 -14.16 -5.19 -23.09
C ALA A 565 -14.37 -4.63 -24.51
N SER A 566 -15.55 -4.83 -25.11
CA SER A 566 -15.89 -4.23 -26.41
C SER A 566 -15.82 -2.70 -26.40
N ARG A 567 -16.28 -2.05 -25.33
CA ARG A 567 -16.17 -0.58 -25.15
C ARG A 567 -14.72 -0.12 -24.96
N LEU A 568 -13.85 -1.01 -24.50
CA LEU A 568 -12.44 -0.75 -24.23
C LEU A 568 -11.51 -1.25 -25.35
N LYS A 569 -12.02 -1.71 -26.49
CA LYS A 569 -11.25 -2.35 -27.58
C LYS A 569 -10.02 -1.53 -28.01
N ASN A 570 -10.15 -0.20 -28.07
CA ASN A 570 -9.05 0.71 -28.45
C ASN A 570 -7.88 0.72 -27.45
N PHE A 571 -8.04 0.13 -26.26
CA PHE A 571 -7.05 0.03 -25.21
C PHE A 571 -6.53 -1.41 -25.00
N SER A 572 -6.81 -2.32 -25.93
CA SER A 572 -6.35 -3.72 -25.93
C SER A 572 -6.65 -4.46 -24.60
N PRO A 573 -7.93 -4.66 -24.25
CA PRO A 573 -8.31 -5.24 -22.98
C PRO A 573 -7.95 -6.73 -22.91
N ILE A 574 -7.32 -7.14 -21.81
CA ILE A 574 -6.99 -8.53 -21.53
C ILE A 574 -7.97 -9.07 -20.49
N GLU A 575 -8.85 -9.98 -20.90
CA GLU A 575 -9.78 -10.68 -20.01
C GLU A 575 -9.07 -11.86 -19.34
N PHE A 576 -9.26 -12.03 -18.03
CA PHE A 576 -8.74 -13.20 -17.31
C PHE A 576 -9.59 -13.53 -16.06
N PRO A 577 -9.70 -14.81 -15.68
CA PRO A 577 -10.38 -15.21 -14.45
C PRO A 577 -9.62 -14.74 -13.20
N SER A 578 -10.30 -14.51 -12.09
CA SER A 578 -9.61 -14.27 -10.82
C SER A 578 -9.02 -15.58 -10.28
N PHE A 579 -7.89 -15.47 -9.57
CA PHE A 579 -7.22 -16.60 -8.93
C PHE A 579 -8.17 -17.42 -8.04
N ILE A 580 -9.09 -16.73 -7.36
CA ILE A 580 -10.16 -17.36 -6.58
C ILE A 580 -11.45 -17.26 -7.39
N ALA A 581 -11.86 -18.37 -8.00
CA ALA A 581 -13.03 -18.42 -8.88
C ALA A 581 -14.34 -18.00 -8.19
N LYS A 582 -14.48 -18.25 -6.89
CA LYS A 582 -15.64 -17.83 -6.07
C LYS A 582 -15.23 -17.26 -4.73
N ILE A 583 -15.71 -16.07 -4.39
CA ILE A 583 -15.56 -15.48 -3.05
C ILE A 583 -16.95 -15.19 -2.49
N LYS A 584 -17.27 -15.79 -1.34
CA LYS A 584 -18.59 -15.65 -0.69
C LYS A 584 -19.77 -15.93 -1.63
N GLY A 585 -19.61 -16.91 -2.52
CA GLY A 585 -20.63 -17.32 -3.51
C GLY A 585 -20.68 -16.51 -4.80
N ASN A 586 -19.91 -15.42 -4.94
CA ASN A 586 -19.84 -14.64 -6.18
C ASN A 586 -18.70 -15.12 -7.07
N TYR A 587 -18.96 -15.29 -8.36
CA TYR A 587 -17.94 -15.42 -9.40
C TYR A 587 -17.22 -14.08 -9.59
N ARG A 588 -15.94 -14.14 -9.98
CA ARG A 588 -15.12 -12.95 -10.22
C ARG A 588 -14.35 -13.04 -11.53
N GLN A 589 -14.41 -11.96 -12.32
CA GLN A 589 -13.64 -11.80 -13.55
C GLN A 589 -12.94 -10.44 -13.57
N ASN A 590 -11.85 -10.38 -14.32
CA ASN A 590 -11.00 -9.20 -14.42
C ASN A 590 -10.76 -8.81 -15.88
N ILE A 591 -10.59 -7.51 -16.11
CA ILE A 591 -10.02 -6.92 -17.32
C ILE A 591 -8.74 -6.19 -16.91
N LEU A 592 -7.65 -6.41 -17.61
CA LEU A 592 -6.40 -5.66 -17.47
C LEU A 592 -6.17 -4.78 -18.70
N LEU A 593 -5.91 -3.50 -18.48
CA LEU A 593 -5.38 -2.60 -19.49
C LEU A 593 -3.91 -2.30 -19.17
N LYS A 594 -3.09 -2.23 -20.21
CA LYS A 594 -1.69 -1.81 -20.12
C LYS A 594 -1.49 -0.58 -21.01
N LEU A 595 -1.11 0.54 -20.41
CA LEU A 595 -0.85 1.80 -21.13
C LEU A 595 0.57 2.26 -20.86
N LYS A 596 1.16 3.03 -21.78
CA LYS A 596 2.35 3.81 -21.46
C LYS A 596 2.03 4.84 -20.37
N PRO A 597 2.94 5.15 -19.44
CA PRO A 597 2.69 6.11 -18.37
C PRO A 597 2.25 7.48 -18.89
N GLU A 598 2.86 7.98 -19.96
CA GLU A 598 2.52 9.26 -20.61
C GLU A 598 1.08 9.31 -21.15
N ASN A 599 0.47 8.16 -21.44
CA ASN A 599 -0.89 8.06 -21.96
C ASN A 599 -1.94 7.98 -20.84
N TRP A 600 -1.55 8.10 -19.57
CA TRP A 600 -2.46 8.08 -18.43
C TRP A 600 -2.31 9.34 -17.56
N PRO A 601 -3.41 10.02 -17.15
CA PRO A 601 -4.81 9.69 -17.41
C PRO A 601 -5.30 10.05 -18.83
N HIS A 602 -5.92 9.10 -19.53
CA HIS A 602 -6.55 9.35 -20.83
C HIS A 602 -8.01 9.83 -20.65
N PRO A 603 -8.43 10.98 -21.23
CA PRO A 603 -9.76 11.56 -20.97
C PRO A 603 -10.94 10.62 -21.23
N GLN A 604 -11.03 10.03 -22.44
CA GLN A 604 -12.12 9.12 -22.81
C GLN A 604 -12.19 7.87 -21.93
N LEU A 605 -11.03 7.24 -21.68
CA LEU A 605 -10.94 6.08 -20.80
C LEU A 605 -11.36 6.44 -19.37
N ASN A 606 -10.96 7.62 -18.89
CA ASN A 606 -11.34 8.11 -17.57
C ASN A 606 -12.85 8.25 -17.43
N GLU A 607 -13.50 8.84 -18.43
CA GLU A 607 -14.95 9.02 -18.45
C GLU A 607 -15.67 7.66 -18.37
N ILE A 608 -15.21 6.68 -19.15
CA ILE A 608 -15.75 5.30 -19.13
C ILE A 608 -15.58 4.68 -17.73
N LEU A 609 -14.36 4.71 -17.19
CA LEU A 609 -14.00 4.01 -15.94
C LEU A 609 -14.62 4.66 -14.69
N SER A 610 -14.60 5.99 -14.60
CA SER A 610 -15.17 6.72 -13.47
C SER A 610 -16.70 6.67 -13.45
N GLY A 611 -17.32 6.48 -14.63
CA GLY A 611 -18.76 6.26 -14.80
C GLY A 611 -19.24 4.84 -14.49
N LEU A 612 -18.34 3.88 -14.27
CA LEU A 612 -18.74 2.52 -13.91
C LEU A 612 -19.49 2.49 -12.57
N ASN A 613 -20.52 1.64 -12.51
CA ASN A 613 -21.30 1.49 -11.29
C ASN A 613 -20.43 0.95 -10.12
N PRO A 614 -20.83 1.15 -8.86
CA PRO A 614 -20.03 0.77 -7.70
C PRO A 614 -19.71 -0.73 -7.54
N ASN A 615 -20.35 -1.62 -8.32
CA ASN A 615 -20.06 -3.05 -8.31
C ASN A 615 -18.82 -3.38 -9.16
N TRP A 616 -18.34 -2.44 -9.98
CA TRP A 616 -17.04 -2.51 -10.64
C TRP A 616 -15.96 -1.92 -9.75
N LYS A 617 -14.82 -2.60 -9.67
CA LYS A 617 -13.63 -2.12 -8.96
C LYS A 617 -12.58 -1.75 -9.99
N VAL A 618 -12.30 -0.46 -10.14
CA VAL A 618 -11.19 0.04 -10.97
C VAL A 618 -10.01 0.31 -10.05
N ASN A 619 -8.88 -0.33 -10.30
CA ASN A 619 -7.65 -0.18 -9.53
C ASN A 619 -6.49 0.16 -10.48
N VAL A 620 -6.04 1.41 -10.41
CA VAL A 620 -4.89 1.91 -11.18
C VAL A 620 -3.61 1.56 -10.44
N ASN A 621 -2.61 1.06 -11.18
CA ASN A 621 -1.36 0.48 -10.68
C ASN A 621 -1.59 -0.47 -9.51
N PRO A 622 -2.41 -1.53 -9.68
CA PRO A 622 -2.76 -2.44 -8.59
C PRO A 622 -1.51 -3.08 -8.00
N ASP A 623 -1.50 -3.30 -6.68
CA ASP A 623 -0.35 -3.94 -6.03
C ASP A 623 -0.18 -5.41 -6.45
N ASN A 624 -1.28 -6.05 -6.87
CA ASN A 624 -1.29 -7.42 -7.37
C ASN A 624 -2.40 -7.64 -8.42
N LEU A 625 -2.30 -8.74 -9.17
CA LEU A 625 -3.26 -9.14 -10.20
C LEU A 625 -4.26 -10.21 -9.71
N LEU A 626 -4.19 -10.64 -8.44
CA LEU A 626 -5.09 -11.58 -7.73
C LEU A 626 -6.61 -11.33 -7.84
#